data_AF-A0A3D5D3Z2-F1
#
_entry.id   AF-A0A3D5D3Z2-F1
#
_cell.length_a   1.000
_cell.length_b   1.000
_cell.length_c   1.000
_cell.angle_alpha   90.00
_cell.angle_beta   90.00
_cell.angle_gamma   90.00
#
_symmetry.space_group_name_H-M   'P 1'
#
loop_
_entity.id
_entity.type
_entity.pdbx_description
1 polymer ?
#
loop_
_entity_poly.entity_id
_entity_poly.type
_entity_poly.pdbx_seq_one_letter_code
_entity_poly.pdbx_strand_id
1 'polypeptide(L)'
;MDRKTIIFVFVAAVGLMVWGYLRDGGNEYADQEVTLNSNEARTVQAMMEQLQQSTNFLTDYLIQGASPMAREQLHQRAQQIQGARSVSIRSASWTGDYFRVHISSPTEGDAGAEHWFLLAADEAGTLKLVGVQH
;
A
#
# COMPACT_ATOMS: atom_id res chain seq x y z
N MET A 1 19.07 25.10 -23.98
CA MET A 1 19.15 23.95 -23.05
C MET A 1 17.81 23.83 -22.39
N ASP A 2 16.92 23.05 -23.02
CA ASP A 2 15.53 22.89 -22.60
C ASP A 2 15.41 22.02 -21.36
N ARG A 3 14.84 22.61 -20.31
CA ARG A 3 14.56 21.98 -19.03
C ARG A 3 13.22 21.25 -19.17
N LYS A 4 13.23 19.93 -19.29
CA LYS A 4 12.01 19.10 -19.28
C LYS A 4 11.29 19.25 -17.94
N THR A 5 10.22 20.03 -17.94
CA THR A 5 9.26 20.12 -16.84
C THR A 5 8.52 18.79 -16.73
N ILE A 6 8.81 18.01 -15.69
CA ILE A 6 8.05 16.81 -15.33
C ILE A 6 6.82 17.29 -14.55
N ILE A 7 5.64 17.14 -15.14
CA ILE A 7 4.37 17.49 -14.53
C ILE A 7 3.96 16.33 -13.62
N PHE A 8 4.16 16.48 -12.31
CA PHE A 8 3.51 15.62 -11.31
C PHE A 8 2.07 16.10 -11.14
N VAL A 9 1.12 15.35 -11.69
CA VAL A 9 -0.31 15.57 -11.44
C VAL A 9 -0.61 15.11 -10.02
N PHE A 10 -0.54 16.04 -9.06
CA PHE A 10 -1.06 15.85 -7.71
C PHE A 10 -2.58 15.98 -7.77
N VAL A 11 -3.30 14.86 -7.85
CA VAL A 11 -4.74 14.86 -7.57
C VAL A 11 -4.90 14.98 -6.07
N ALA A 12 -5.10 16.21 -5.60
CA ALA A 12 -5.43 16.52 -4.22
C ALA A 12 -6.91 16.21 -3.96
N ALA A 13 -7.20 14.98 -3.54
CA ALA A 13 -8.47 14.70 -2.87
C ALA A 13 -8.31 15.09 -1.39
N VAL A 14 -8.90 16.22 -1.03
CA VAL A 14 -8.95 16.72 0.35
C VAL A 14 -10.05 15.94 1.08
N GLY A 15 -9.65 14.96 1.89
CA GLY A 15 -10.52 14.24 2.82
C GLY A 15 -9.94 14.30 4.22
N LEU A 16 -10.15 15.41 4.94
CA LEU A 16 -9.87 15.50 6.37
C LEU A 16 -10.98 14.74 7.11
N MET A 17 -10.72 13.50 7.55
CA MET A 17 -11.52 12.86 8.60
C MET A 17 -10.63 12.48 9.78
N VAL A 18 -10.99 13.06 10.91
CA VAL A 18 -10.37 12.90 12.22
C VAL A 18 -10.58 11.46 12.71
N TRP A 19 -9.48 10.78 13.04
CA TRP A 19 -9.32 9.37 13.44
C TRP A 19 -10.18 8.89 14.65
N GLY A 20 -11.02 9.73 15.26
CA GLY A 20 -11.51 9.49 16.62
C GLY A 20 -12.99 9.16 16.83
N TYR A 21 -13.91 9.42 15.89
CA TYR A 21 -15.34 9.60 16.27
C TYR A 21 -16.43 8.93 15.43
N LEU A 22 -16.10 8.09 14.43
CA LEU A 22 -17.13 7.47 13.57
C LEU A 22 -17.14 5.93 13.64
N ARG A 23 -16.87 5.35 14.82
CA ARG A 23 -16.96 3.90 15.06
C ARG A 23 -18.37 3.43 15.46
N ASP A 24 -19.40 4.25 15.29
CA ASP A 24 -20.77 3.92 15.70
C ASP A 24 -21.76 4.21 14.55
N GLY A 25 -22.14 3.16 13.79
CA GLY A 25 -23.37 3.15 12.98
C GLY A 25 -23.27 3.21 11.45
N GLY A 26 -22.09 3.21 10.82
CA GLY A 26 -21.93 3.14 9.36
C GLY A 26 -21.68 1.72 8.87
N ASN A 27 -22.12 1.37 7.65
CA ASN A 27 -21.83 0.08 7.00
C ASN A 27 -20.32 -0.19 7.03
N GLU A 28 -19.88 -1.07 7.92
CA GLU A 28 -18.49 -1.40 8.22
C GLU A 28 -17.70 -1.92 6.99
N TYR A 29 -18.42 -2.24 5.90
CA TYR A 29 -17.87 -2.67 4.62
C TYR A 29 -17.86 -1.59 3.54
N ALA A 30 -18.27 -0.36 3.85
CA ALA A 30 -18.15 0.75 2.91
C ALA A 30 -16.66 1.17 2.82
N ASP A 31 -16.16 1.24 1.59
CA ASP A 31 -14.79 1.70 1.36
C ASP A 31 -14.65 3.17 1.77
N GLN A 32 -13.74 3.43 2.70
CA GLN A 32 -13.37 4.76 3.15
C GLN A 32 -12.05 5.14 2.51
N GLU A 33 -12.09 5.97 1.47
CA GLU A 33 -10.89 6.48 0.80
C GLU A 33 -9.99 7.25 1.76
N VAL A 34 -8.68 7.01 1.63
CA VAL A 34 -7.63 7.67 2.42
C VAL A 34 -6.77 8.51 1.51
N THR A 35 -6.50 9.73 1.97
CA THR A 35 -5.61 10.66 1.27
C THR A 35 -4.19 10.09 1.18
N LEU A 36 -3.54 10.21 0.02
CA LEU A 36 -2.20 9.64 -0.21
C LEU A 36 -1.09 10.28 0.64
N ASN A 37 -1.39 11.40 1.31
CA ASN A 37 -0.48 12.08 2.23
C ASN A 37 -0.75 11.73 3.71
N SER A 38 -1.67 10.80 3.99
CA SER A 38 -1.93 10.31 5.34
C SER A 38 -0.71 9.57 5.92
N ASN A 39 -0.70 9.39 7.23
CA ASN A 39 0.39 8.68 7.90
C ASN A 39 0.44 7.21 7.46
N GLU A 40 -0.72 6.58 7.27
CA GLU A 40 -0.86 5.19 6.82
C GLU A 40 -0.30 5.04 5.40
N ALA A 41 -0.71 5.92 4.48
CA ALA A 41 -0.21 5.91 3.11
C ALA A 41 1.31 6.13 3.05
N ARG A 42 1.84 7.07 3.84
CA ARG A 42 3.30 7.28 3.93
C ARG A 42 4.04 6.07 4.50
N THR A 43 3.49 5.44 5.53
CA THR A 43 4.04 4.22 6.12
C THR A 43 4.10 3.11 5.08
N VAL A 44 3.02 2.89 4.33
CA VAL A 44 3.00 1.87 3.27
C VAL A 44 3.95 2.22 2.13
N GLN A 45 4.00 3.47 1.70
CA GLN A 45 4.95 3.92 0.68
C GLN A 45 6.39 3.59 1.10
N ALA A 46 6.76 3.90 2.35
CA ALA A 46 8.08 3.58 2.89
C ALA A 46 8.35 2.06 2.93
N MET A 47 7.37 1.25 3.33
CA MET A 47 7.50 -0.22 3.27
C MET A 47 7.79 -0.70 1.84
N MET A 48 7.04 -0.19 0.86
CA MET A 48 7.19 -0.59 -0.53
C MET A 48 8.53 -0.15 -1.12
N GLU A 49 9.02 1.03 -0.75
CA GLU A 49 10.38 1.50 -1.11
C GLU A 49 11.48 0.63 -0.50
N GLN A 50 11.31 0.17 0.75
CA GLN A 50 12.23 -0.79 1.37
C GLN A 50 12.18 -2.13 0.63
N LEU A 51 11.00 -2.63 0.28
CA LEU A 51 10.85 -3.85 -0.52
C LEU A 51 11.48 -3.72 -1.92
N GLN A 52 11.43 -2.53 -2.52
CA GLN A 52 12.10 -2.24 -3.78
C GLN A 52 13.63 -2.39 -3.65
N GLN A 53 14.19 -2.00 -2.50
CA GLN A 53 15.62 -2.15 -2.23
C GLN A 53 15.99 -3.61 -1.92
N SER A 54 15.21 -4.30 -1.10
CA SER A 54 15.44 -5.69 -0.74
C SER A 54 14.17 -6.40 -0.29
N THR A 55 13.95 -7.60 -0.83
CA THR A 55 12.85 -8.47 -0.40
C THR A 55 13.03 -9.03 1.03
N ASN A 56 14.21 -8.88 1.63
CA ASN A 56 14.48 -9.34 3.00
C ASN A 56 13.61 -8.61 4.04
N PHE A 57 13.26 -7.35 3.79
CA PHE A 57 12.41 -6.55 4.69
C PHE A 57 10.98 -7.06 4.78
N LEU A 58 10.54 -7.95 3.86
CA LEU A 58 9.19 -8.50 3.89
C LEU A 58 8.89 -9.22 5.20
N THR A 59 9.88 -9.87 5.80
CA THR A 59 9.70 -10.59 7.09
C THR A 59 9.25 -9.65 8.21
N ASP A 60 9.73 -8.40 8.21
CA ASP A 60 9.41 -7.41 9.24
C ASP A 60 8.03 -6.78 9.02
N TYR A 61 7.54 -6.81 7.78
CA TYR A 61 6.24 -6.23 7.41
C TYR A 61 5.11 -7.24 7.40
N LEU A 62 5.38 -8.54 7.44
CA LEU A 62 4.35 -9.58 7.52
C LEU A 62 3.60 -9.55 8.85
N ILE A 63 2.29 -9.79 8.80
CA ILE A 63 1.53 -10.01 10.03
C ILE A 63 1.91 -11.35 10.65
N GLN A 64 1.93 -11.39 11.98
CA GLN A 64 2.15 -12.63 12.70
C GLN A 64 1.03 -13.62 12.38
N GLY A 65 1.40 -14.86 12.07
CA GLY A 65 0.42 -15.91 11.72
C GLY A 65 -0.13 -15.82 10.29
N ALA A 66 0.44 -14.99 9.41
CA ALA A 66 0.09 -15.01 7.98
C ALA A 66 0.17 -16.44 7.41
N SER A 67 -0.86 -16.86 6.67
CA SER A 67 -0.93 -18.20 6.09
C SER A 67 0.23 -18.45 5.11
N PRO A 68 0.69 -19.70 4.93
CA PRO A 68 1.77 -20.00 3.98
C PRO A 68 1.48 -19.50 2.56
N MET A 69 0.22 -19.58 2.13
CA MET A 69 -0.22 -19.10 0.83
C MET A 69 -0.10 -17.56 0.73
N ALA A 70 -0.55 -16.82 1.75
CA ALA A 70 -0.45 -15.37 1.77
C ALA A 70 1.03 -14.90 1.78
N ARG A 71 1.88 -15.61 2.53
CA ARG A 71 3.33 -15.34 2.55
C ARG A 71 3.95 -15.55 1.18
N GLU A 72 3.64 -16.65 0.50
CA GLU A 72 4.15 -16.93 -0.84
C GLU A 72 3.71 -15.86 -1.85
N GLN A 73 2.42 -15.50 -1.85
CA GLN A 73 1.91 -14.43 -2.71
C GLN A 73 2.60 -13.09 -2.44
N LEU A 74 2.79 -12.73 -1.17
CA LEU A 74 3.51 -11.51 -0.79
C LEU A 74 4.99 -11.57 -1.19
N HIS A 75 5.66 -12.72 -1.09
CA HIS A 75 7.02 -12.91 -1.58
C HIS A 75 7.11 -12.68 -3.09
N GLN A 76 6.20 -13.26 -3.86
CA GLN A 76 6.15 -13.06 -5.32
C GLN A 76 5.93 -11.59 -5.68
N ARG A 77 5.02 -10.88 -4.99
CA ARG A 77 4.82 -9.44 -5.21
C ARG A 77 6.02 -8.61 -4.79
N ALA A 78 6.68 -8.94 -3.68
CA ALA A 78 7.88 -8.25 -3.25
C ALA A 78 9.01 -8.39 -4.28
N GLN A 79 9.18 -9.56 -4.91
CA GLN A 79 10.13 -9.75 -6.00
C GLN A 79 9.80 -8.90 -7.24
N GLN A 80 8.51 -8.78 -7.58
CA GLN A 80 8.05 -7.90 -8.67
C GLN A 80 8.34 -6.43 -8.35
N ILE A 81 8.08 -6.01 -7.11
CA ILE A 81 8.42 -4.68 -6.61
C ILE A 81 9.92 -4.42 -6.65
N GLN A 82 10.76 -5.39 -6.27
CA GLN A 82 12.22 -5.27 -6.33
C GLN A 82 12.73 -5.02 -7.75
N GLY A 83 12.08 -5.61 -8.75
CA GLY A 83 12.37 -5.38 -10.18
C GLY A 83 11.76 -4.09 -10.76
N ALA A 84 10.98 -3.34 -9.98
CA ALA A 84 10.31 -2.15 -10.46
C ALA A 84 11.27 -0.95 -10.58
N ARG A 85 11.05 -0.12 -11.60
CA ARG A 85 11.78 1.13 -11.81
C ARG A 85 11.42 2.19 -10.76
N SER A 86 10.19 2.16 -10.29
CA SER A 86 9.65 3.06 -9.28
C SER A 86 8.47 2.38 -8.60
N VAL A 87 8.14 2.82 -7.39
CA VAL A 87 6.97 2.35 -6.66
C VAL A 87 6.18 3.54 -6.14
N SER A 88 4.87 3.54 -6.37
CA SER A 88 4.00 4.63 -5.93
C SER A 88 2.59 4.15 -5.60
N ILE A 89 2.00 4.68 -4.54
CA ILE A 89 0.58 4.46 -4.22
C ILE A 89 -0.31 5.24 -5.21
N ARG A 90 -1.30 4.55 -5.77
CA ARG A 90 -2.32 5.08 -6.69
C ARG A 90 -3.62 5.42 -5.97
N SER A 91 -4.02 4.57 -5.03
CA SER A 91 -5.17 4.76 -4.17
C SER A 91 -4.97 3.97 -2.87
N ALA A 92 -5.65 4.42 -1.82
CA ALA A 92 -5.70 3.73 -0.54
C ALA A 92 -7.08 3.89 0.08
N SER A 93 -7.57 2.85 0.74
CA SER A 93 -8.86 2.87 1.42
C SER A 93 -8.88 1.93 2.62
N TRP A 94 -9.71 2.24 3.60
CA TRP A 94 -10.11 1.31 4.64
C TRP A 94 -11.39 0.58 4.24
N THR A 95 -11.42 -0.72 4.49
CA THR A 95 -12.64 -1.55 4.40
C THR A 95 -12.66 -2.47 5.61
N GLY A 96 -13.56 -2.22 6.57
CA GLY A 96 -13.52 -2.87 7.88
C GLY A 96 -12.16 -2.67 8.56
N ASP A 97 -11.52 -3.76 8.98
CA ASP A 97 -10.20 -3.74 9.64
C ASP A 97 -9.01 -3.74 8.66
N TYR A 98 -9.27 -3.69 7.34
CA TYR A 98 -8.23 -3.79 6.32
C TYR A 98 -7.93 -2.46 5.66
N PHE A 99 -6.65 -2.11 5.59
CA PHE A 99 -6.15 -1.04 4.76
C PHE A 99 -5.73 -1.61 3.40
N ARG A 100 -6.47 -1.23 2.36
CA ARG A 100 -6.24 -1.63 0.97
C ARG A 100 -5.41 -0.57 0.29
N VAL A 101 -4.36 -0.98 -0.40
CA VAL A 101 -3.47 -0.06 -1.10
C VAL A 101 -3.20 -0.56 -2.50
N HIS A 102 -3.44 0.31 -3.48
CA HIS A 102 -3.11 0.07 -4.87
C HIS A 102 -1.74 0.65 -5.20
N ILE A 103 -0.81 -0.21 -5.60
CA ILE A 103 0.57 0.13 -5.87
C ILE A 103 0.84 0.02 -7.36
N SER A 104 1.40 1.06 -7.96
CA SER A 104 2.01 1.01 -9.29
C SER A 104 3.49 0.71 -9.16
N SER A 105 3.96 -0.28 -9.90
CA SER A 105 5.34 -0.79 -9.86
C SER A 105 5.85 -1.13 -11.27
N PRO A 106 5.92 -0.15 -12.19
CA PRO A 106 6.30 -0.38 -13.57
C PRO A 106 7.72 -0.97 -13.68
N THR A 107 7.87 -1.95 -14.57
CA THR A 107 9.16 -2.58 -14.90
C THR A 107 9.59 -2.18 -16.32
N GLU A 108 10.70 -2.72 -16.79
CA GLU A 108 11.14 -2.54 -18.18
C GLU A 108 10.25 -3.27 -19.19
N GLY A 109 9.75 -4.46 -18.83
CA GLY A 109 8.88 -5.28 -19.69
C GLY A 109 7.39 -4.98 -19.54
N ASP A 110 6.99 -4.31 -18.45
CA ASP A 110 5.60 -4.00 -18.15
C ASP A 110 5.48 -2.62 -17.47
N ALA A 111 5.14 -1.61 -18.26
CA ALA A 111 4.94 -0.25 -17.79
C ALA A 111 3.60 -0.05 -17.04
N GLY A 112 2.70 -1.03 -17.09
CA GLY A 112 1.39 -0.99 -16.46
C GLY A 112 1.27 -1.90 -15.24
N ALA A 113 2.38 -2.43 -14.73
CA ALA A 113 2.37 -3.33 -13.59
C ALA A 113 1.79 -2.63 -12.34
N GLU A 114 0.68 -3.16 -11.85
CA GLU A 114 -0.05 -2.68 -10.69
C GLU A 114 -0.46 -3.84 -9.77
N HIS A 115 -0.49 -3.59 -8.46
CA HIS A 115 -0.73 -4.60 -7.43
C HIS A 115 -1.56 -4.05 -6.28
N TRP A 116 -2.51 -4.84 -5.81
CA TRP A 116 -3.27 -4.53 -4.60
C TRP A 116 -2.70 -5.28 -3.41
N PHE A 117 -2.42 -4.53 -2.34
CA PHE A 117 -1.97 -5.05 -1.06
C PHE A 117 -3.05 -4.85 0.01
N LEU A 118 -3.17 -5.85 0.86
CA LEU A 118 -4.02 -5.82 2.04
C LEU A 118 -3.11 -5.71 3.26
N LEU A 119 -3.41 -4.74 4.11
CA LEU A 119 -2.75 -4.54 5.39
C LEU A 119 -3.78 -4.56 6.52
N ALA A 120 -3.34 -4.95 7.71
CA ALA A 120 -4.09 -4.81 8.95
C ALA A 120 -3.15 -4.33 10.04
N ALA A 121 -3.71 -3.68 11.06
CA ALA A 121 -2.95 -3.33 12.24
C ALA A 121 -2.64 -4.59 13.07
N ASP A 122 -1.40 -4.74 13.54
CA ASP A 122 -1.05 -5.73 14.55
C ASP A 122 -1.54 -5.32 15.96
N GLU A 123 -1.24 -6.12 16.97
CA GLU A 123 -1.65 -5.85 18.36
C GLU A 123 -1.10 -4.51 18.90
N ALA A 124 0.00 -4.00 18.32
CA ALA A 124 0.61 -2.72 18.68
C ALA A 124 0.05 -1.55 17.84
N GLY A 125 -0.90 -1.80 16.94
CA GLY A 125 -1.46 -0.79 16.05
C GLY A 125 -0.61 -0.50 14.81
N THR A 126 0.43 -1.30 14.54
CA THR A 126 1.32 -1.11 13.39
C THR A 126 0.76 -1.82 12.17
N LEU A 127 0.68 -1.12 11.03
CA LEU A 127 0.25 -1.73 9.77
C LEU A 127 1.23 -2.82 9.33
N LYS A 128 0.69 -4.01 9.04
CA LYS A 128 1.39 -5.19 8.55
C LYS A 128 0.70 -5.74 7.30
N LEU A 129 1.49 -6.26 6.38
CA LEU A 129 1.03 -6.98 5.18
C LEU A 129 0.37 -8.29 5.59
N VAL A 130 -0.89 -8.45 5.17
CA VAL A 130 -1.67 -9.68 5.43
C VAL A 130 -1.91 -10.48 4.16
N GLY A 131 -1.85 -9.85 2.99
CA GLY A 131 -2.04 -10.52 1.72
C GLY A 131 -2.07 -9.57 0.54
N VAL A 132 -2.48 -10.11 -0.60
CA VAL A 132 -2.62 -9.41 -1.88
C VAL A 132 -4.02 -9.65 -2.43
N GLN A 133 -4.53 -8.71 -3.21
CA GLN A 133 -5.82 -8.87 -3.91
C GLN A 133 -5.56 -9.08 -5.41
N HIS A 134 -6.34 -9.98 -6.01
CA HIS A 134 -6.32 -10.31 -7.44
C HIS A 134 -7.22 -9.37 -8.23
#